data_AF-A0A7J7II94-F1
#
_entry.id   AF-A0A7J7II94-F1
#
_cell.length_a   1.000
_cell.length_b   1.000
_cell.length_c   1.000
_cell.angle_alpha   90.00
_cell.angle_beta   90.00
_cell.angle_gamma   90.00
#
_symmetry.space_group_name_H-M   'P 1'
#
loop_
_entity.id
_entity.type
_entity.pdbx_description
1 polymer ?
#
loop_
_entity_poly.entity_id
_entity_poly.type
_entity_poly.pdbx_seq_one_letter_code
_entity_poly.pdbx_strand_id
1 'polypeptide(L)'
;MANGPKYMVLLMAPFGFIRGMPRITPASILMSLSRSLAPLCRRNRFRLLFWIRRLSRMIAMLVKSCLFSTFNNVRESMFHAADLKTNVLIVAFDILCWRNESLTRKTLAERRAILHQAFQAIPDGFRFAIARDVMDPDGIRCFMDEAVRDSCEGLMVKALDGPLSTYEPANRTQNWLKLKKDYLQGIGDTLDLVPIGAYYGRGKRTGWFGSFLLACYNPDTEQFEAVTRVGTGFSEEQMAQLHAEHAQNVLDGPRPYVVCSESVKPDVWLDPRQVWEVQCADLSLSPAYVAALGYIVADKGISVRFPRLVRIRTDKHPEEATTSAQLADMYRNQFRSPESSSSESSEAASDPEHDSDRIA
;
A
#
# COMPACT_ATOMS: atom_id res chain seq x y z
N MET A 1 4.78 -39.89 4.50
CA MET A 1 4.25 -38.82 3.61
C MET A 1 4.08 -37.58 4.45
N ALA A 2 4.68 -36.47 4.03
CA ALA A 2 4.92 -35.27 4.82
C ALA A 2 3.61 -34.52 5.16
N ASN A 3 3.09 -34.75 6.37
CA ASN A 3 2.06 -33.87 6.96
C ASN A 3 2.75 -32.73 7.72
N GLY A 4 3.43 -31.87 6.98
CA GLY A 4 3.84 -30.56 7.49
C GLY A 4 2.62 -29.65 7.67
N PRO A 5 2.70 -28.62 8.53
CA PRO A 5 1.64 -27.62 8.65
C PRO A 5 1.39 -26.93 7.31
N LYS A 6 0.12 -26.80 6.92
CA LYS A 6 -0.30 -26.11 5.70
C LYS A 6 -0.53 -24.63 5.99
N TYR A 7 0.02 -23.78 5.13
CA TYR A 7 -0.16 -22.34 5.23
C TYR A 7 -0.92 -21.82 4.03
N MET A 8 -1.88 -20.93 4.28
CA MET A 8 -2.47 -20.11 3.25
C MET A 8 -1.68 -18.82 3.15
N VAL A 9 -1.27 -18.48 1.94
CA VAL A 9 -0.57 -17.24 1.65
C VAL A 9 -1.46 -16.39 0.76
N LEU A 10 -1.71 -15.13 1.14
CA LEU A 10 -2.57 -14.22 0.38
C LEU A 10 -1.82 -12.97 -0.06
N LEU A 11 -2.14 -12.44 -1.24
CA LEU A 11 -1.62 -11.16 -1.70
C LEU A 11 -2.08 -10.03 -0.77
N MET A 12 -1.14 -9.18 -0.35
CA MET A 12 -1.45 -7.88 0.24
C MET A 12 -1.77 -6.91 -0.88
N ALA A 13 -3.01 -6.44 -0.95
CA ALA A 13 -3.44 -5.49 -1.98
C ALA A 13 -2.53 -4.25 -2.02
N PRO A 14 -2.20 -3.72 -3.21
CA PRO A 14 -1.48 -2.47 -3.33
C PRO A 14 -2.25 -1.36 -2.62
N PHE A 15 -1.56 -0.59 -1.78
CA PHE A 15 -2.07 0.69 -1.27
C PHE A 15 -1.93 1.74 -2.38
N GLY A 16 -2.70 1.63 -3.45
CA GLY A 16 -2.62 2.50 -4.61
C GLY A 16 -3.79 2.30 -5.58
N PHE A 17 -4.25 3.39 -6.19
CA PHE A 17 -5.35 3.40 -7.17
C PHE A 17 -5.07 2.41 -8.31
N ILE A 18 -5.90 1.38 -8.44
CA ILE A 18 -5.96 0.55 -9.65
C ILE A 18 -6.54 1.44 -10.76
N ARG A 19 -5.69 2.02 -11.61
CA ARG A 19 -6.11 2.76 -12.81
C ARG A 19 -6.04 1.84 -14.02
N GLY A 20 -7.19 1.56 -14.61
CA GLY A 20 -7.27 0.84 -15.88
C GLY A 20 -8.61 0.15 -16.10
N MET A 21 -9.72 0.89 -16.09
CA MET A 21 -10.99 0.35 -16.64
C MET A 21 -11.78 1.41 -17.40
N PRO A 22 -12.40 1.02 -18.55
CA PRO A 22 -13.17 1.92 -19.38
C PRO A 22 -14.45 2.37 -18.68
N ARG A 23 -14.82 3.64 -18.86
CA ARG A 23 -16.05 4.23 -18.31
C ARG A 23 -17.27 3.52 -18.90
N ILE A 24 -18.00 2.74 -18.10
CA ILE A 24 -19.30 2.21 -18.48
C ILE A 24 -20.33 3.33 -18.26
N THR A 25 -20.97 3.79 -19.34
CA THR A 25 -22.02 4.82 -19.29
C THR A 25 -23.40 4.20 -18.99
N PRO A 26 -24.33 4.95 -18.39
CA PRO A 26 -25.67 4.45 -17.98
C PRO A 26 -26.52 3.83 -19.10
N ALA A 27 -26.17 4.07 -20.36
CA ALA A 27 -26.88 3.56 -21.53
C ALA A 27 -26.77 2.02 -21.68
N SER A 28 -25.69 1.39 -21.21
CA SER A 28 -25.51 -0.07 -21.32
C SER A 28 -26.42 -0.86 -20.36
N ILE A 29 -26.78 -0.27 -19.23
CA ILE A 29 -27.65 -0.88 -18.20
C ILE A 29 -29.14 -0.81 -18.64
N LEU A 30 -29.53 0.27 -19.31
CA LEU A 30 -30.90 0.50 -19.77
C LEU A 30 -31.34 -0.42 -20.93
N MET A 31 -30.40 -0.90 -21.76
CA MET A 31 -30.72 -1.85 -22.83
C MET A 31 -30.95 -3.30 -22.35
N SER A 32 -30.44 -3.68 -21.18
CA SER A 32 -30.61 -5.04 -20.63
C SER A 32 -31.96 -5.22 -19.91
N LEU A 33 -32.51 -4.15 -19.34
CA LEU A 33 -33.75 -4.18 -18.56
C LEU A 33 -35.04 -4.11 -19.40
N SER A 34 -34.97 -3.69 -20.67
CA SER A 34 -36.16 -3.56 -21.53
C SER A 34 -36.62 -4.87 -22.20
N ARG A 35 -35.87 -5.97 -22.06
CA ARG A 35 -36.18 -7.26 -22.70
C ARG A 35 -36.89 -8.29 -21.81
N SER A 36 -37.13 -8.02 -20.53
CA SER A 36 -37.64 -9.06 -19.60
C SER A 36 -39.03 -8.79 -18.99
N LEU A 37 -39.77 -7.78 -19.46
CA LEU A 37 -41.11 -7.48 -18.92
C LEU A 37 -42.14 -7.17 -20.02
N ALA A 38 -42.48 -8.20 -20.77
CA ALA A 38 -43.77 -8.38 -21.43
C ALA A 38 -44.03 -9.90 -21.46
N PRO A 39 -45.17 -10.47 -21.02
CA PRO A 39 -46.52 -9.89 -20.89
C PRO A 39 -47.27 -10.27 -19.59
N LEU A 40 -48.33 -9.54 -19.20
CA LEU A 40 -49.70 -10.05 -18.94
C LEU A 40 -50.61 -8.99 -18.31
N CYS A 41 -51.68 -8.75 -19.05
CA CYS A 41 -52.92 -8.03 -18.78
C CYS A 41 -53.44 -7.88 -17.33
N ARG A 42 -53.81 -6.63 -17.03
CA ARG A 42 -55.20 -6.17 -16.79
C ARG A 42 -56.13 -7.10 -15.97
N ARG A 43 -56.27 -6.80 -14.67
CA ARG A 43 -57.57 -6.45 -14.02
C ARG A 43 -57.33 -6.06 -12.55
N ASN A 44 -57.99 -4.99 -12.10
CA ASN A 44 -58.04 -4.48 -10.71
C ASN A 44 -56.78 -3.78 -10.14
N ARG A 45 -56.39 -2.65 -10.74
CA ARG A 45 -55.35 -1.75 -10.19
C ARG A 45 -55.74 -0.95 -8.94
N PHE A 46 -57.02 -0.79 -8.60
CA PHE A 46 -57.42 0.12 -7.52
C PHE A 46 -57.52 -0.52 -6.13
N ARG A 47 -57.75 -1.85 -6.02
CA ARG A 47 -57.88 -2.53 -4.71
C ARG A 47 -56.55 -3.04 -4.13
N LEU A 48 -55.55 -3.31 -4.97
CA LEU A 48 -54.25 -3.84 -4.54
C LEU A 48 -53.33 -2.75 -3.94
N LEU A 49 -53.35 -1.53 -4.49
CA LEU A 49 -52.57 -0.40 -3.98
C LEU A 49 -53.03 0.07 -2.58
N PHE A 50 -54.30 -0.11 -2.24
CA PHE A 50 -54.85 0.25 -0.93
C PHE A 50 -54.41 -0.75 0.16
N TRP A 51 -54.30 -2.04 -0.19
CA TRP A 51 -53.79 -3.09 0.70
C TRP A 51 -52.27 -3.00 0.92
N ILE A 52 -51.49 -2.72 -0.12
CA ILE A 52 -50.03 -2.55 -0.01
C ILE A 52 -49.66 -1.35 0.88
N ARG A 53 -50.39 -0.23 0.78
CA ARG A 53 -50.16 0.94 1.64
C ARG A 53 -50.53 0.72 3.11
N ARG A 54 -51.54 -0.12 3.39
CA ARG A 54 -51.98 -0.43 4.76
C ARG A 54 -51.05 -1.47 5.42
N LEU A 55 -50.54 -2.43 4.64
CA LEU A 55 -49.55 -3.42 5.09
C LEU A 55 -48.18 -2.78 5.34
N SER A 56 -47.75 -1.85 4.48
CA SER A 56 -46.47 -1.15 4.63
C SER A 56 -46.40 -0.25 5.88
N ARG A 57 -47.53 0.34 6.32
CA ARG A 57 -47.60 1.10 7.58
C ARG A 57 -47.60 0.21 8.83
N MET A 58 -48.15 -1.00 8.73
CA MET A 58 -48.18 -1.95 9.83
C MET A 58 -46.82 -2.64 10.04
N ILE A 59 -46.12 -2.96 8.95
CA ILE A 59 -44.74 -3.49 8.98
C ILE A 59 -43.76 -2.43 9.50
N ALA A 60 -43.93 -1.16 9.10
CA ALA A 60 -43.10 -0.06 9.60
C ALA A 60 -43.29 0.23 11.11
N MET A 61 -44.47 -0.10 11.68
CA MET A 61 -44.71 0.01 13.12
C MET A 61 -44.12 -1.17 13.91
N LEU A 62 -44.17 -2.39 13.35
CA LEU A 62 -43.60 -3.59 13.97
C LEU A 62 -42.05 -3.60 13.96
N VAL A 63 -41.41 -3.04 12.94
CA VAL A 63 -39.94 -2.93 12.89
C VAL A 63 -39.41 -1.88 13.88
N LYS A 64 -40.20 -0.88 14.26
CA LYS A 64 -39.80 0.16 15.24
C LYS A 64 -39.85 -0.27 16.70
N SER A 65 -40.53 -1.37 17.04
CA SER A 65 -40.70 -1.79 18.44
C SER A 65 -39.76 -2.92 18.88
N CYS A 66 -38.92 -3.47 17.99
CA CYS A 66 -38.13 -4.67 18.30
C CYS A 66 -36.60 -4.50 18.18
N LEU A 67 -36.10 -3.30 17.88
CA LEU A 67 -34.66 -2.96 17.87
C LEU A 67 -34.33 -1.94 18.96
N PHE A 68 -34.57 -2.30 20.21
CA PHE A 68 -34.11 -1.52 21.35
C PHE A 68 -33.53 -2.43 22.43
N SER A 69 -32.34 -2.98 22.15
CA SER A 69 -31.34 -3.31 23.18
C SER A 69 -30.06 -3.81 22.52
N THR A 70 -28.96 -3.10 22.77
CA THR A 70 -27.56 -3.54 22.58
C THR A 70 -26.96 -3.48 21.17
N PHE A 71 -26.81 -2.28 20.58
CA PHE A 71 -25.69 -1.95 19.66
C PHE A 71 -25.56 -0.42 19.46
N ASN A 72 -25.44 0.33 20.56
CA ASN A 72 -25.07 1.75 20.50
C ASN A 72 -23.55 1.87 20.57
N ASN A 73 -22.86 1.97 19.41
CA ASN A 73 -21.66 2.79 19.21
C ASN A 73 -21.02 2.64 17.80
N VAL A 74 -21.83 2.60 16.74
CA VAL A 74 -21.38 3.01 15.41
C VAL A 74 -22.35 4.07 14.94
N ARG A 75 -21.94 5.35 15.01
CA ARG A 75 -22.65 6.43 14.35
C ARG A 75 -22.76 6.07 12.88
N GLU A 76 -23.98 5.85 12.39
CA GLU A 76 -24.26 5.83 10.95
C GLU A 76 -23.92 7.22 10.39
N SER A 77 -22.68 7.38 9.92
CA SER A 77 -22.38 8.38 8.91
C SER A 77 -23.02 7.88 7.61
N MET A 78 -24.23 8.33 7.37
CA MET A 78 -24.99 8.06 6.15
C MET A 78 -24.29 8.77 4.98
N PHE A 79 -23.22 8.18 4.44
CA PHE A 79 -22.62 8.63 3.19
C PHE A 79 -23.64 8.42 2.07
N HIS A 80 -24.11 9.51 1.46
CA HIS A 80 -24.86 9.42 0.22
C HIS A 80 -23.95 8.79 -0.84
N ALA A 81 -24.24 7.56 -1.23
CA ALA A 81 -23.47 6.78 -2.20
C ALA A 81 -23.33 7.46 -3.59
N ALA A 82 -24.06 8.57 -3.82
CA ALA A 82 -24.05 9.33 -5.06
C ALA A 82 -22.83 10.25 -5.25
N ASP A 83 -22.04 10.56 -4.20
CA ASP A 83 -20.92 11.52 -4.28
C ASP A 83 -19.52 10.88 -4.15
N LEU A 84 -19.42 9.54 -4.20
CA LEU A 84 -18.13 8.86 -4.16
C LEU A 84 -17.37 9.07 -5.49
N LYS A 85 -16.45 10.04 -5.51
CA LYS A 85 -15.50 10.26 -6.62
C LYS A 85 -14.53 9.08 -6.84
N THR A 86 -14.51 8.12 -5.92
CA THR A 86 -13.55 7.02 -5.89
C THR A 86 -14.29 5.69 -5.79
N ASN A 87 -14.08 4.81 -6.77
CA ASN A 87 -14.57 3.44 -6.72
C ASN A 87 -13.78 2.65 -5.67
N VAL A 88 -14.47 1.90 -4.83
CA VAL A 88 -13.87 1.05 -3.80
C VAL A 88 -14.13 -0.41 -4.16
N LEU A 89 -13.06 -1.20 -4.24
CA LEU A 89 -13.13 -2.64 -4.44
C LEU A 89 -12.95 -3.35 -3.09
N ILE A 90 -13.94 -4.14 -2.67
CA ILE A 90 -13.83 -4.94 -1.45
C ILE A 90 -13.12 -6.24 -1.78
N VAL A 91 -11.97 -6.47 -1.12
CA VAL A 91 -11.22 -7.72 -1.22
C VAL A 91 -11.39 -8.52 0.07
N ALA A 92 -12.24 -9.54 0.04
CA ALA A 92 -12.55 -10.37 1.20
C ALA A 92 -11.53 -11.49 1.40
N PHE A 93 -11.09 -11.68 2.64
CA PHE A 93 -10.07 -12.68 3.00
C PHE A 93 -10.44 -13.57 4.20
N ASP A 94 -11.46 -13.22 4.99
CA ASP A 94 -11.92 -14.00 6.15
C ASP A 94 -13.41 -13.71 6.43
N ILE A 95 -14.06 -14.58 7.20
CA ILE A 95 -15.43 -14.44 7.68
C ILE A 95 -15.51 -14.83 9.16
N LEU A 96 -16.00 -13.92 10.01
CA LEU A 96 -16.02 -14.13 11.46
C LEU A 96 -17.39 -14.53 12.02
N CYS A 97 -18.45 -14.23 11.27
CA CYS A 97 -19.82 -14.54 11.66
C CYS A 97 -20.64 -14.86 10.41
N TRP A 98 -21.49 -15.89 10.50
CA TRP A 98 -22.43 -16.24 9.45
C TRP A 98 -23.76 -16.65 10.08
N ARG A 99 -24.87 -16.02 9.65
CA ARG A 99 -26.23 -16.31 10.16
C ARG A 99 -26.33 -16.30 11.70
N ASN A 100 -25.72 -15.30 12.34
CA ASN A 100 -25.63 -15.15 13.81
C ASN A 100 -24.81 -16.23 14.54
N GLU A 101 -24.09 -17.10 13.83
CA GLU A 101 -23.14 -18.02 14.43
C GLU A 101 -21.72 -17.43 14.38
N SER A 102 -21.05 -17.41 15.52
CA SER A 102 -19.63 -17.03 15.62
C SER A 102 -18.75 -18.14 15.05
N LEU A 103 -17.88 -17.78 14.10
CA LEU A 103 -16.93 -18.68 13.46
C LEU A 103 -15.52 -18.55 14.03
N THR A 104 -15.30 -17.74 15.06
CA THR A 104 -13.96 -17.42 15.57
C THR A 104 -13.17 -18.63 16.07
N ARG A 105 -13.87 -19.65 16.59
CA ARG A 105 -13.27 -20.90 17.06
C ARG A 105 -13.03 -21.95 15.96
N LYS A 106 -13.54 -21.72 14.75
CA LYS A 106 -13.34 -22.59 13.59
C LYS A 106 -11.97 -22.37 12.98
N THR A 107 -11.43 -23.37 12.29
CA THR A 107 -10.14 -23.22 11.59
C THR A 107 -10.28 -22.26 10.41
N LEU A 108 -9.17 -21.68 9.98
CA LEU A 108 -9.19 -20.76 8.83
C LEU A 108 -9.65 -21.47 7.55
N ALA A 109 -9.33 -22.76 7.38
CA ALA A 109 -9.84 -23.58 6.28
C ALA A 109 -11.38 -23.63 6.25
N GLU A 110 -12.01 -23.89 7.41
CA GLU A 110 -13.48 -23.92 7.53
C GLU A 110 -14.09 -22.54 7.26
N ARG A 111 -13.51 -21.47 7.82
CA ARG A 111 -13.99 -20.10 7.58
C ARG A 111 -13.87 -19.72 6.11
N ARG A 112 -12.76 -20.05 5.45
CA ARG A 112 -12.57 -19.80 4.02
C ARG A 112 -13.63 -20.53 3.18
N ALA A 113 -13.92 -21.78 3.48
CA ALA A 113 -14.97 -22.53 2.79
C ALA A 113 -16.35 -21.86 2.95
N ILE A 114 -16.69 -21.42 4.18
CA ILE A 114 -17.95 -20.70 4.44
C ILE A 114 -17.97 -19.35 3.70
N LEU A 115 -16.85 -18.61 3.65
CA LEU A 115 -16.74 -17.35 2.93
C LEU A 115 -17.08 -17.50 1.44
N HIS A 116 -16.53 -18.52 0.78
CA HIS A 116 -16.81 -18.79 -0.63
C HIS A 116 -18.22 -19.34 -0.89
N GLN A 117 -18.85 -19.99 0.10
CA GLN A 117 -20.24 -20.42 0.00
C GLN A 117 -21.23 -19.28 0.26
N ALA A 118 -20.87 -18.35 1.15
CA ALA A 118 -21.72 -17.26 1.61
C ALA A 118 -21.80 -16.10 0.60
N PHE A 119 -20.73 -15.87 -0.17
CA PHE A 119 -20.61 -14.71 -1.05
C PHE A 119 -20.30 -15.12 -2.49
N GLN A 120 -20.76 -14.30 -3.44
CA GLN A 120 -20.41 -14.41 -4.85
C GLN A 120 -19.56 -13.20 -5.26
N ALA A 121 -18.51 -13.43 -6.06
CA ALA A 121 -17.71 -12.35 -6.61
C ALA A 121 -18.55 -11.47 -7.54
N ILE A 122 -18.43 -10.16 -7.38
CA ILE A 122 -19.09 -9.14 -8.21
C ILE A 122 -17.97 -8.34 -8.88
N PRO A 123 -17.90 -8.33 -10.23
CA PRO A 123 -16.94 -7.50 -10.95
C PRO A 123 -16.95 -6.06 -10.43
N ASP A 124 -15.76 -5.51 -10.18
CA ASP A 124 -15.52 -4.13 -9.76
C ASP A 124 -16.13 -3.67 -8.43
N GLY A 125 -16.74 -4.59 -7.66
CA GLY A 125 -17.31 -4.31 -6.35
C GLY A 125 -16.79 -5.22 -5.23
N PHE A 126 -16.74 -6.53 -5.49
CA PHE A 126 -16.38 -7.52 -4.48
C PHE A 126 -15.60 -8.70 -5.09
N ARG A 127 -14.42 -8.98 -4.57
CA ARG A 127 -13.62 -10.15 -4.94
C ARG A 127 -13.04 -10.83 -3.71
N PHE A 128 -12.66 -12.09 -3.86
CA PHE A 128 -11.84 -12.77 -2.87
C PHE A 128 -10.36 -12.41 -3.04
N ALA A 129 -9.62 -12.43 -1.94
CA ALA A 129 -8.17 -12.30 -1.97
C ALA A 129 -7.55 -13.45 -2.76
N ILE A 130 -6.57 -13.15 -3.61
CA ILE A 130 -5.79 -14.19 -4.30
C ILE A 130 -4.96 -14.90 -3.23
N ALA A 131 -5.13 -16.22 -3.13
CA ALA A 131 -4.47 -17.04 -2.13
C ALA A 131 -3.90 -18.31 -2.76
N ARG A 132 -2.80 -18.80 -2.21
CA ARG A 132 -2.18 -20.09 -2.54
C ARG A 132 -1.94 -20.87 -1.26
N ASP A 133 -2.22 -22.18 -1.30
CA ASP A 133 -1.93 -23.08 -0.20
C ASP A 133 -0.53 -23.65 -0.41
N VAL A 134 0.36 -23.41 0.54
CA VAL A 134 1.79 -23.73 0.43
C VAL A 134 2.24 -24.52 1.65
N MET A 135 3.14 -25.48 1.47
CA MET A 135 3.70 -26.32 2.54
C MET A 135 5.21 -26.13 2.70
N ASP A 136 5.88 -25.56 1.70
CA ASP A 136 7.31 -25.37 1.62
C ASP A 136 7.71 -23.88 1.50
N PRO A 137 8.90 -23.49 1.98
CA PRO A 137 9.37 -22.11 1.88
C PRO A 137 9.59 -21.63 0.44
N ASP A 138 9.90 -22.52 -0.51
CA ASP A 138 10.21 -22.14 -1.89
C ASP A 138 8.93 -21.71 -2.64
N GLY A 139 7.80 -22.34 -2.37
CA GLY A 139 6.49 -21.91 -2.85
C GLY A 139 6.09 -20.52 -2.31
N ILE A 140 6.51 -20.16 -1.09
CA ILE A 140 6.29 -18.81 -0.54
C ILE A 140 7.13 -17.78 -1.31
N ARG A 141 8.39 -18.10 -1.61
CA ARG A 141 9.27 -17.24 -2.40
C ARG A 141 8.73 -17.01 -3.80
N CYS A 142 8.36 -18.07 -4.51
CA CYS A 142 7.78 -17.98 -5.85
C CYS A 142 6.51 -17.09 -5.86
N PHE A 143 5.63 -17.28 -4.88
CA PHE A 143 4.43 -16.43 -4.77
C PHE A 143 4.74 -14.99 -4.36
N MET A 144 5.85 -14.75 -3.65
CA MET A 144 6.31 -13.40 -3.30
C MET A 144 6.80 -12.66 -4.54
N ASP A 145 7.55 -13.34 -5.41
CA ASP A 145 8.04 -12.76 -6.66
C ASP A 145 6.89 -12.42 -7.61
N GLU A 146 5.86 -13.29 -7.67
CA GLU A 146 4.60 -12.99 -8.38
C GLU A 146 3.89 -11.78 -7.77
N ALA A 147 3.77 -11.70 -6.45
CA ALA A 147 3.15 -10.57 -5.75
C ALA A 147 3.85 -9.24 -6.07
N VAL A 148 5.19 -9.24 -6.04
CA VAL A 148 6.00 -8.06 -6.37
C VAL A 148 5.79 -7.66 -7.84
N ARG A 149 5.71 -8.63 -8.76
CA ARG A 149 5.43 -8.39 -10.18
C ARG A 149 4.06 -7.75 -10.40
N ASP A 150 3.06 -8.16 -9.63
CA ASP A 150 1.71 -7.61 -9.63
C ASP A 150 1.57 -6.32 -8.79
N SER A 151 2.70 -5.69 -8.45
CA SER A 151 2.79 -4.46 -7.64
C SER A 151 2.10 -4.55 -6.27
N CYS A 152 1.95 -5.75 -5.71
CA CYS A 152 1.43 -5.95 -4.36
C CYS A 152 2.49 -5.62 -3.29
N GLU A 153 2.05 -5.25 -2.08
CA GLU A 153 2.96 -4.89 -0.98
C GLU A 153 3.77 -6.09 -0.46
N GLY A 154 3.20 -7.28 -0.61
CA GLY A 154 3.77 -8.54 -0.17
C GLY A 154 2.70 -9.59 0.09
N LEU A 155 2.94 -10.46 1.06
CA LEU A 155 2.14 -11.63 1.38
C LEU A 155 1.70 -11.66 2.84
N MET A 156 0.47 -12.13 3.07
CA MET A 156 -0.03 -12.53 4.37
C MET A 156 0.01 -14.05 4.48
N VAL A 157 0.86 -14.59 5.35
CA VAL A 157 0.96 -16.02 5.64
C VAL A 157 0.10 -16.33 6.87
N LYS A 158 -0.80 -17.29 6.74
CA LYS A 158 -1.75 -17.70 7.79
C LYS A 158 -1.76 -19.22 7.91
N ALA A 159 -1.75 -19.74 9.13
CA ALA A 159 -1.97 -21.17 9.36
C ALA A 159 -3.40 -21.56 8.94
N LEU A 160 -3.54 -22.60 8.11
CA LEU A 160 -4.86 -23.08 7.65
C LEU A 160 -5.57 -23.89 8.73
N ASP A 161 -4.80 -24.74 9.41
CA ASP A 161 -5.27 -25.73 10.37
C ASP A 161 -4.49 -25.63 11.70
N GLY A 162 -4.99 -26.32 12.72
CA GLY A 162 -4.36 -26.38 14.04
C GLY A 162 -4.73 -25.20 14.95
N PRO A 163 -4.16 -25.17 16.17
CA PRO A 163 -4.57 -24.22 17.21
C PRO A 163 -4.25 -22.76 16.86
N LEU A 164 -3.27 -22.52 15.97
CA LEU A 164 -2.89 -21.18 15.52
C LEU A 164 -3.78 -20.63 14.40
N SER A 165 -4.73 -21.42 13.87
CA SER A 165 -5.61 -21.04 12.75
C SER A 165 -6.92 -20.36 13.18
N THR A 166 -7.24 -20.40 14.48
CA THR A 166 -8.42 -19.76 15.05
C THR A 166 -8.30 -18.24 15.02
N TYR A 167 -9.43 -17.55 15.11
CA TYR A 167 -9.47 -16.11 15.22
C TYR A 167 -9.63 -15.71 16.69
N GLU A 168 -8.59 -15.12 17.27
CA GLU A 168 -8.59 -14.68 18.66
C GLU A 168 -8.65 -13.14 18.74
N PRO A 169 -9.82 -12.55 19.02
CA PRO A 169 -9.92 -11.12 19.23
C PRO A 169 -9.02 -10.67 20.38
N ALA A 170 -8.38 -9.50 20.22
CA ALA A 170 -7.50 -8.86 21.20
C ALA A 170 -6.13 -9.55 21.46
N ASN A 171 -5.89 -10.75 20.95
CA ASN A 171 -4.58 -11.38 21.04
C ASN A 171 -3.78 -11.09 19.76
N ARG A 172 -2.71 -10.30 19.88
CA ARG A 172 -1.79 -10.03 18.76
C ARG A 172 -0.81 -11.19 18.64
N THR A 173 -1.33 -12.37 18.36
CA THR A 173 -0.54 -13.58 18.16
C THR A 173 0.21 -13.53 16.84
N GLN A 174 1.29 -14.32 16.74
CA GLN A 174 2.03 -14.55 15.49
C GLN A 174 1.26 -15.47 14.50
N ASN A 175 -0.06 -15.61 14.68
CA ASN A 175 -0.89 -16.48 13.84
C ASN A 175 -0.91 -16.03 12.38
N TRP A 176 -0.75 -14.72 12.16
CA TRP A 176 -0.64 -14.12 10.83
C TRP A 176 0.70 -13.42 10.69
N LEU A 177 1.50 -13.85 9.72
CA LEU A 177 2.78 -13.26 9.40
C LEU A 177 2.63 -12.41 8.15
N LYS A 178 3.13 -11.17 8.22
CA LYS A 178 3.22 -10.26 7.09
C LYS A 178 4.62 -10.33 6.53
N LEU A 179 4.76 -10.86 5.32
CA LEU A 179 6.01 -10.89 4.58
C LEU A 179 5.94 -9.78 3.55
N LYS A 180 6.82 -8.79 3.64
CA LYS A 180 6.84 -7.66 2.71
C LYS A 180 8.13 -7.61 1.92
N LYS A 181 8.10 -6.93 0.76
CA LYS A 181 9.29 -6.79 -0.10
C LYS A 181 10.44 -6.10 0.63
N ASP A 182 10.14 -5.15 1.53
CA ASP A 182 11.14 -4.40 2.30
C ASP A 182 11.93 -5.28 3.30
N TYR A 183 11.46 -6.49 3.62
CA TYR A 183 12.18 -7.39 4.53
C TYR A 183 13.20 -8.29 3.82
N LEU A 184 13.16 -8.36 2.49
CA LEU A 184 14.11 -9.16 1.72
C LEU A 184 15.35 -8.32 1.45
N GLN A 185 16.50 -8.78 1.95
CA GLN A 185 17.78 -8.12 1.70
C GLN A 185 18.07 -8.09 0.19
N GLY A 186 18.32 -6.90 -0.35
CA GLY A 186 18.68 -6.69 -1.75
C GLY A 186 17.52 -6.50 -2.74
N ILE A 187 16.25 -6.57 -2.30
CA ILE A 187 15.05 -6.43 -3.17
C ILE A 187 14.27 -5.13 -2.91
N GLY A 188 14.76 -4.26 -2.02
CA GLY A 188 14.13 -2.97 -1.70
C GLY A 188 14.90 -1.80 -2.28
N ASP A 189 14.16 -0.81 -2.80
CA ASP A 189 14.72 0.47 -3.22
C ASP A 189 15.37 1.19 -2.03
N THR A 190 16.67 1.41 -2.12
CA THR A 190 17.43 2.23 -1.17
C THR A 190 17.76 3.58 -1.80
N LEU A 191 17.81 4.59 -0.94
CA LEU A 191 18.09 5.98 -1.30
C LEU A 191 19.24 6.45 -0.42
N ASP A 192 20.23 7.09 -1.02
CA ASP A 192 21.31 7.75 -0.28
C ASP A 192 20.88 9.20 -0.06
N LEU A 193 20.56 9.57 1.19
CA LEU A 193 19.97 10.86 1.54
C LEU A 193 20.80 11.61 2.58
N VAL A 194 20.73 12.94 2.56
CA VAL A 194 21.55 13.80 3.41
C VAL A 194 20.72 14.35 4.56
N PRO A 195 21.13 14.21 5.84
CA PRO A 195 20.46 14.84 6.95
C PRO A 195 20.68 16.35 6.93
N ILE A 196 19.59 17.11 6.89
CA ILE A 196 19.59 18.59 6.83
C ILE A 196 18.93 19.23 8.06
N GLY A 197 18.32 18.43 8.93
CA GLY A 197 17.69 18.91 10.15
C GLY A 197 17.29 17.76 11.09
N ALA A 198 16.95 18.11 12.32
CA ALA A 198 16.46 17.14 13.31
C ALA A 198 15.25 17.65 14.08
N TYR A 199 14.51 16.70 14.66
CA TYR A 199 13.38 16.96 15.54
C TYR A 199 13.61 16.30 16.89
N TYR A 200 13.25 16.99 17.96
CA TYR A 200 13.34 16.44 19.31
C TYR A 200 12.34 15.30 19.50
N GLY A 201 12.81 14.24 20.17
CA GLY A 201 11.99 13.11 20.57
C GLY A 201 10.94 13.51 21.59
N ARG A 202 9.84 12.77 21.62
CA ARG A 202 8.79 12.90 22.64
C ARG A 202 8.79 11.67 23.56
N GLY A 203 8.34 11.83 24.80
CA GLY A 203 8.19 10.74 25.75
C GLY A 203 9.54 10.20 26.24
N LYS A 204 9.84 8.92 25.97
CA LYS A 204 11.09 8.27 26.42
C LYS A 204 12.36 8.90 25.85
N ARG A 205 12.27 9.58 24.71
CA ARG A 205 13.41 10.23 24.01
C ARG A 205 13.41 11.75 24.19
N THR A 206 12.79 12.26 25.26
CA THR A 206 12.76 13.70 25.53
C THR A 206 14.17 14.19 25.83
N GLY A 207 14.60 15.23 25.13
CA GLY A 207 15.94 15.82 25.25
C GLY A 207 16.93 15.38 24.16
N TRP A 208 16.66 14.30 23.43
CA TRP A 208 17.49 13.84 22.31
C TRP A 208 16.77 14.01 20.98
N PHE A 209 17.50 13.94 19.87
CA PHE A 209 16.87 13.89 18.54
C PHE A 209 16.11 12.55 18.40
N GLY A 210 14.84 12.64 18.04
CA GLY A 210 13.98 11.47 17.83
C GLY A 210 13.80 11.09 16.37
N SER A 211 14.15 12.01 15.47
CA SER A 211 14.04 11.83 14.02
C SER A 211 14.78 12.93 13.27
N PHE A 212 15.14 12.68 12.02
CA PHE A 212 15.86 13.61 11.15
C PHE A 212 15.08 13.93 9.89
N LEU A 213 15.24 15.15 9.40
CA LEU A 213 14.82 15.58 8.08
C LEU A 213 15.94 15.27 7.10
N LEU A 214 15.62 14.52 6.05
CA LEU A 214 16.56 14.14 5.02
C LEU A 214 16.23 14.83 3.69
N ALA A 215 17.25 15.00 2.86
CA ALA A 215 17.17 15.62 1.55
C ALA A 215 17.87 14.79 0.46
N CYS A 216 17.39 14.95 -0.77
CA CYS A 216 18.09 14.54 -1.98
C CYS A 216 18.90 15.71 -2.54
N TYR A 217 19.85 15.45 -3.43
CA TYR A 217 20.67 16.49 -4.06
C TYR A 217 20.14 16.82 -5.46
N ASN A 218 19.96 18.10 -5.78
CA ASN A 218 19.60 18.53 -7.11
C ASN A 218 20.83 19.14 -7.80
N PRO A 219 21.43 18.47 -8.80
CA PRO A 219 22.62 18.99 -9.49
C PRO A 219 22.33 20.20 -10.38
N ASP A 220 21.08 20.41 -10.82
CA ASP A 220 20.73 21.54 -11.70
C ASP A 220 20.67 22.87 -10.93
N THR A 221 20.24 22.81 -9.66
CA THR A 221 20.12 23.97 -8.78
C THR A 221 21.20 24.03 -7.70
N GLU A 222 22.03 22.99 -7.62
CA GLU A 222 23.04 22.78 -6.57
C GLU A 222 22.45 22.85 -5.14
N GLN A 223 21.23 22.33 -4.97
CA GLN A 223 20.47 22.43 -3.71
C GLN A 223 20.13 21.07 -3.11
N PHE A 224 20.06 21.00 -1.78
CA PHE A 224 19.49 19.88 -1.04
C PHE A 224 18.00 20.08 -0.83
N GLU A 225 17.18 19.23 -1.43
CA GLU A 225 15.72 19.31 -1.39
C GLU A 225 15.14 18.34 -0.37
N ALA A 226 14.40 18.85 0.61
CA ALA A 226 13.78 18.03 1.65
C ALA A 226 12.82 16.98 1.07
N VAL A 227 13.03 15.71 1.43
CA VAL A 227 12.30 14.56 0.86
C VAL A 227 11.52 13.75 1.90
N THR A 228 12.05 13.55 3.11
CA THR A 228 11.39 12.71 4.11
C THR A 228 11.89 12.93 5.52
N ARG A 229 11.09 12.49 6.50
CA ARG A 229 11.47 12.43 7.91
C ARG A 229 11.72 10.98 8.31
N VAL A 230 12.90 10.67 8.85
CA VAL A 230 13.26 9.34 9.33
C VAL A 230 13.36 9.32 10.85
N GLY A 231 12.72 8.35 11.50
CA GLY A 231 12.79 8.13 12.96
C GLY A 231 12.90 6.66 13.36
N THR A 232 13.11 5.78 12.38
CA THR A 232 13.16 4.33 12.54
C THR A 232 14.38 3.77 11.83
N GLY A 233 14.91 2.64 12.31
CA GLY A 233 16.15 2.03 11.79
C GLY A 233 17.40 2.33 12.63
N PHE A 234 17.27 3.13 13.68
CA PHE A 234 18.36 3.43 14.62
C PHE A 234 18.35 2.48 15.81
N SER A 235 19.51 1.97 16.20
CA SER A 235 19.69 1.43 17.55
C SER A 235 19.66 2.58 18.58
N GLU A 236 19.44 2.27 19.85
CA GLU A 236 19.43 3.30 20.90
C GLU A 236 20.80 3.96 21.05
N GLU A 237 21.87 3.17 20.96
CA GLU A 237 23.25 3.65 20.99
C GLU A 237 23.57 4.54 19.78
N GLN A 238 23.15 4.13 18.58
CA GLN A 238 23.35 4.91 17.37
C GLN A 238 22.61 6.24 17.42
N MET A 239 21.41 6.25 18.00
CA MET A 239 20.62 7.48 18.19
C MET A 239 21.33 8.43 19.16
N ALA A 240 21.86 7.93 20.28
CA ALA A 240 22.61 8.71 21.25
C ALA A 240 23.90 9.30 20.63
N GLN A 241 24.63 8.50 19.85
CA GLN A 241 25.83 8.94 19.14
C GLN A 241 25.51 10.06 18.15
N LEU A 242 24.53 9.85 17.27
CA LEU A 242 24.11 10.86 16.30
C LEU A 242 23.64 12.15 16.98
N HIS A 243 22.94 12.04 18.10
CA HIS A 243 22.58 13.21 18.88
C HIS A 243 23.83 13.97 19.38
N ALA A 244 24.81 13.28 19.96
CA ALA A 244 26.04 13.91 20.44
C ALA A 244 26.86 14.57 19.32
N GLU A 245 26.96 13.93 18.15
CA GLU A 245 27.68 14.46 16.99
C GLU A 245 27.00 15.70 16.39
N HIS A 246 25.68 15.63 16.18
CA HIS A 246 24.92 16.69 15.53
C HIS A 246 24.56 17.84 16.46
N ALA A 247 24.40 17.60 17.77
CA ALA A 247 24.09 18.65 18.75
C ALA A 247 25.21 19.69 18.86
N GLN A 248 26.46 19.32 18.56
CA GLN A 248 27.60 20.24 18.53
C GLN A 248 27.63 21.15 17.29
N ASN A 249 26.87 20.80 16.24
CA ASN A 249 26.92 21.43 14.92
C ASN A 249 25.53 21.97 14.48
N VAL A 250 24.69 22.33 15.44
CA VAL A 250 23.37 22.91 15.16
C VAL A 250 23.53 24.30 14.55
N LEU A 251 22.78 24.56 13.49
CA LEU A 251 22.71 25.85 12.82
C LEU A 251 21.48 26.63 13.29
N ASP A 252 21.61 27.96 13.38
CA ASP A 252 20.51 28.86 13.74
C ASP A 252 19.40 28.91 12.66
N GLY A 253 19.74 28.52 11.42
CA GLY A 253 18.85 28.54 10.28
C GLY A 253 19.33 27.63 9.14
N PRO A 254 18.49 27.44 8.11
CA PRO A 254 18.87 26.65 6.95
C PRO A 254 20.02 27.32 6.19
N ARG A 255 20.89 26.52 5.58
CA ARG A 255 21.85 27.02 4.59
C ARG A 255 21.10 27.51 3.34
N PRO A 256 21.64 28.49 2.58
CA PRO A 256 20.98 29.00 1.36
C PRO A 256 20.72 27.92 0.31
N TYR A 257 21.56 26.89 0.27
CA TYR A 257 21.45 25.75 -0.64
C TYR A 257 20.60 24.60 -0.08
N VAL A 258 19.86 24.80 1.02
CA VAL A 258 18.91 23.82 1.58
C VAL A 258 17.49 24.33 1.36
N VAL A 259 16.68 23.56 0.64
CA VAL A 259 15.29 23.89 0.33
C VAL A 259 14.35 22.98 1.12
N CYS A 260 13.48 23.60 1.89
CA CYS A 260 12.52 22.93 2.76
C CYS A 260 11.24 23.75 2.81
N SER A 261 10.08 23.10 2.79
CA SER A 261 8.81 23.80 3.00
C SER A 261 8.61 24.09 4.50
N GLU A 262 7.87 25.15 4.80
CA GLU A 262 7.51 25.48 6.19
C GLU A 262 6.70 24.37 6.88
N SER A 263 5.98 23.55 6.12
CA SER A 263 5.17 22.45 6.66
C SER A 263 6.00 21.30 7.25
N VAL A 264 7.27 21.17 6.86
CA VAL A 264 8.20 20.13 7.31
C VAL A 264 9.46 20.72 7.93
N LYS A 265 9.35 21.95 8.46
CA LYS A 265 10.44 22.64 9.13
C LYS A 265 10.93 21.83 10.35
N PRO A 266 12.25 21.55 10.45
CA PRO A 266 12.82 20.86 11.60
C PRO A 266 12.90 21.76 12.83
N ASP A 267 13.07 21.16 14.01
CA ASP A 267 13.30 21.91 15.26
C ASP A 267 14.70 22.53 15.26
N VAL A 268 15.68 21.83 14.67
CA VAL A 268 17.06 22.28 14.52
C VAL A 268 17.56 22.03 13.10
N TRP A 269 18.39 22.93 12.57
CA TRP A 269 19.02 22.79 11.27
C TRP A 269 20.41 22.15 11.41
N LEU A 270 20.76 21.29 10.47
CA LEU A 270 22.04 20.58 10.44
C LEU A 270 22.80 20.91 9.17
N ASP A 271 24.12 20.94 9.28
CA ASP A 271 25.00 21.14 8.13
C ASP A 271 25.02 19.85 7.27
N PRO A 272 24.76 19.92 5.96
CA PRO A 272 24.71 18.75 5.08
C PRO A 272 26.11 18.13 4.91
N ARG A 273 26.47 17.15 5.76
CA ARG A 273 27.83 16.55 5.80
C ARG A 273 27.89 15.05 5.65
N GLN A 274 26.83 14.35 6.06
CA GLN A 274 26.76 12.90 6.06
C GLN A 274 25.82 12.42 4.96
N VAL A 275 26.01 11.19 4.49
CA VAL A 275 25.07 10.52 3.59
C VAL A 275 24.55 9.27 4.30
N TRP A 276 23.24 9.07 4.29
CA TRP A 276 22.57 7.96 4.97
C TRP A 276 21.86 7.11 3.95
N GLU A 277 22.14 5.81 3.96
CA GLU A 277 21.40 4.84 3.17
C GLU A 277 20.08 4.55 3.86
N VAL A 278 18.98 4.87 3.18
CA VAL A 278 17.61 4.77 3.69
C VAL A 278 16.84 3.82 2.80
N GLN A 279 16.29 2.77 3.40
CA GLN A 279 15.38 1.87 2.72
C GLN A 279 13.96 2.42 2.78
N CYS A 280 13.21 2.21 1.71
CA CYS A 280 11.81 2.60 1.63
C CYS A 280 10.91 1.47 1.13
N ALA A 281 9.61 1.59 1.42
CA ALA A 281 8.63 0.68 0.86
C ALA A 281 8.22 1.14 -0.54
N ASP A 282 7.83 2.41 -0.65
CA ASP A 282 7.40 3.05 -1.89
C ASP A 282 7.71 4.56 -1.86
N LEU A 283 7.59 5.22 -3.00
CA LEU A 283 7.61 6.66 -3.19
C LEU A 283 6.19 7.18 -3.47
N SER A 284 5.88 8.35 -2.93
CA SER A 284 4.55 8.96 -3.00
C SER A 284 4.65 10.44 -3.36
N LEU A 285 3.63 10.98 -4.04
CA LEU A 285 3.53 12.42 -4.28
C LEU A 285 3.12 13.13 -2.99
N SER A 286 3.87 14.15 -2.61
CA SER A 286 3.61 14.93 -1.40
C SER A 286 3.45 16.41 -1.73
N PRO A 287 2.43 17.08 -1.18
CA PRO A 287 2.32 18.53 -1.24
C PRO A 287 3.27 19.24 -0.25
N ALA A 288 3.84 18.50 0.71
CA ALA A 288 4.64 19.05 1.79
C ALA A 288 6.16 19.02 1.48
N TYR A 289 6.60 18.03 0.70
CA TYR A 289 8.03 17.88 0.36
C TYR A 289 8.31 18.49 -1.02
N VAL A 290 9.51 19.04 -1.16
CA VAL A 290 9.94 19.82 -2.33
C VAL A 290 10.87 19.04 -3.25
N ALA A 291 11.36 17.88 -2.80
CA ALA A 291 12.18 16.98 -3.60
C ALA A 291 11.50 16.62 -4.93
N ALA A 292 12.20 16.84 -6.03
CA ALA A 292 11.70 16.59 -7.39
C ALA A 292 10.37 17.30 -7.71
N LEU A 293 10.13 18.47 -7.12
CA LEU A 293 8.97 19.31 -7.42
C LEU A 293 8.94 19.64 -8.92
N GLY A 294 7.79 19.40 -9.56
CA GLY A 294 7.62 19.67 -10.99
C GLY A 294 8.09 18.56 -11.94
N TYR A 295 8.81 17.53 -11.46
CA TYR A 295 9.28 16.42 -12.30
C TYR A 295 8.17 15.46 -12.74
N ILE A 296 7.16 15.28 -11.88
CA ILE A 296 6.02 14.37 -12.12
C ILE A 296 4.72 15.18 -12.21
N VAL A 297 4.47 16.03 -11.21
CA VAL A 297 3.32 16.92 -11.15
C VAL A 297 3.83 18.32 -10.79
N ALA A 298 3.31 19.34 -11.47
CA ALA A 298 3.78 20.72 -11.33
C ALA A 298 3.79 21.26 -9.89
N ASP A 299 2.84 20.84 -9.05
CA ASP A 299 2.60 21.39 -7.71
C ASP A 299 2.98 20.46 -6.56
N LYS A 300 3.60 19.31 -6.83
CA LYS A 300 3.93 18.31 -5.80
C LYS A 300 5.33 17.74 -5.99
N GLY A 301 6.06 17.63 -4.88
CA GLY A 301 7.29 16.86 -4.81
C GLY A 301 7.03 15.39 -4.51
N ILE A 302 8.11 14.66 -4.29
CA ILE A 302 8.12 13.23 -3.98
C ILE A 302 8.55 13.06 -2.52
N SER A 303 7.91 12.11 -1.84
CA SER A 303 8.21 11.71 -0.46
C SER A 303 8.40 10.21 -0.37
N VAL A 304 9.30 9.82 0.52
CA VAL A 304 9.60 8.43 0.83
C VAL A 304 8.60 7.86 1.84
N ARG A 305 8.01 6.70 1.55
CA ARG A 305 7.07 5.99 2.43
C ARG A 305 7.80 4.96 3.29
N PHE A 306 7.52 4.98 4.59
CA PHE A 306 8.14 4.12 5.60
C PHE A 306 9.68 4.11 5.56
N PRO A 307 10.34 5.29 5.58
CA PRO A 307 11.79 5.37 5.54
C PRO A 307 12.41 4.72 6.78
N ARG A 308 13.45 3.92 6.57
CA ARG A 308 14.25 3.28 7.63
C ARG A 308 15.72 3.49 7.36
N LEU A 309 16.48 3.94 8.35
CA LEU A 309 17.93 3.95 8.24
C LEU A 309 18.43 2.50 8.08
N VAL A 310 19.28 2.28 7.08
CA VAL A 310 20.04 1.03 6.90
C VAL A 310 21.43 1.22 7.49
N ARG A 311 22.16 2.24 7.02
CA ARG A 311 23.51 2.56 7.48
C ARG A 311 23.91 3.99 7.14
N ILE A 312 24.97 4.46 7.78
CA ILE A 312 25.65 5.72 7.42
C ILE A 312 26.70 5.40 6.35
N ARG A 313 26.66 6.13 5.24
CA ARG A 313 27.59 6.02 4.10
C ARG A 313 28.75 6.97 4.31
N THR A 314 29.83 6.46 4.88
CA THR A 314 31.09 7.22 5.05
C THR A 314 31.91 7.26 3.76
N ASP A 315 31.52 6.48 2.75
CA ASP A 315 32.14 6.36 1.43
C ASP A 315 31.60 7.36 0.40
N LYS A 316 30.60 8.17 0.76
CA LYS A 316 29.95 9.13 -0.14
C LYS A 316 29.96 10.54 0.43
N HIS A 317 30.17 11.51 -0.46
CA HIS A 317 29.95 12.93 -0.17
C HIS A 317 28.49 13.33 -0.36
N PRO A 318 28.00 14.39 0.30
CA PRO A 318 26.63 14.89 0.16
C PRO A 318 26.19 15.14 -1.30
N GLU A 319 27.09 15.59 -2.16
CA GLU A 319 26.84 15.83 -3.59
C GLU A 319 26.63 14.53 -4.39
N GLU A 320 27.06 13.38 -3.85
CA GLU A 320 26.87 12.04 -4.44
C GLU A 320 25.62 11.31 -3.89
N ALA A 321 24.78 12.04 -3.14
CA ALA A 321 23.49 11.56 -2.70
C ALA A 321 22.55 11.31 -3.88
N THR A 322 21.48 10.54 -3.64
CA THR A 322 20.44 10.31 -4.65
C THR A 322 19.90 11.63 -5.15
N THR A 323 19.80 11.76 -6.48
CA THR A 323 19.38 13.01 -7.10
C THR A 323 17.87 13.14 -7.23
N SER A 324 17.37 14.37 -7.34
CA SER A 324 15.95 14.63 -7.58
C SER A 324 15.44 13.99 -8.88
N ALA A 325 16.27 13.93 -9.93
CA ALA A 325 15.96 13.23 -11.17
C ALA A 325 15.87 11.71 -10.96
N GLN A 326 16.85 11.11 -10.27
CA GLN A 326 16.82 9.68 -9.93
C GLN A 326 15.58 9.33 -9.11
N LEU A 327 15.22 10.17 -8.13
CA LEU A 327 14.02 9.99 -7.33
C LEU A 327 12.73 10.00 -8.18
N ALA A 328 12.66 10.88 -9.18
CA ALA A 328 11.55 10.93 -10.12
C ALA A 328 11.46 9.68 -11.00
N ASP A 329 12.60 9.17 -11.48
CA ASP A 329 12.65 7.96 -12.28
C ASP A 329 12.26 6.72 -11.48
N MET A 330 12.76 6.61 -10.24
CA MET A 330 12.32 5.56 -9.31
C MET A 330 10.80 5.61 -9.11
N TYR A 331 10.23 6.79 -8.90
CA TYR A 331 8.78 6.94 -8.74
C TYR A 331 8.00 6.46 -9.98
N ARG A 332 8.45 6.80 -11.19
CA ARG A 332 7.82 6.36 -12.46
C ARG A 332 7.88 4.84 -12.61
N ASN A 333 9.00 4.24 -12.24
CA ASN A 333 9.24 2.80 -12.37
C ASN A 333 8.36 1.97 -11.43
N GLN A 334 7.89 2.52 -10.30
CA GLN A 334 6.95 1.81 -9.41
C GLN A 334 5.63 1.42 -10.08
N PHE A 335 5.23 2.12 -11.15
CA PHE A 335 3.97 1.91 -11.85
C PHE A 335 4.14 1.24 -13.22
N ARG A 336 5.38 0.98 -13.66
CA ARG A 336 5.62 0.25 -14.89
C ARG A 336 5.46 -1.25 -14.63
N SER A 337 4.47 -1.86 -15.25
CA SER A 337 4.39 -3.32 -15.35
C SER A 337 5.59 -3.83 -16.16
N PRO A 338 6.23 -4.95 -15.78
CA PRO A 338 7.45 -5.45 -16.42
C PRO A 338 7.29 -5.93 -17.88
N GLU A 339 6.13 -5.72 -18.52
CA GLU A 339 5.87 -6.13 -19.90
C GLU A 339 6.39 -5.12 -20.95
N SER A 340 6.81 -3.90 -20.54
CA SER A 340 7.19 -2.85 -21.50
C SER A 340 8.69 -2.74 -21.80
N SER A 341 9.54 -3.65 -21.30
CA SER A 341 11.01 -3.56 -21.50
C SER A 341 11.57 -4.57 -22.51
N SER A 342 10.75 -5.43 -23.10
CA SER A 342 11.19 -6.49 -24.01
C SER A 342 11.12 -6.14 -25.51
N SER A 343 10.70 -4.92 -25.89
CA SER A 343 10.48 -4.56 -27.29
C SER A 343 11.52 -3.62 -27.92
N GLU A 344 12.58 -3.21 -27.22
CA GLU A 344 13.55 -2.23 -27.76
C GLU A 344 14.95 -2.78 -28.06
N SER A 345 15.20 -4.09 -27.89
CA SER A 345 16.55 -4.67 -28.04
C SER A 345 16.74 -5.63 -29.22
N SER A 346 15.92 -5.60 -30.28
CA SER A 346 16.04 -6.55 -31.41
C SER A 346 16.21 -5.93 -32.81
N GLU A 347 16.48 -4.64 -32.95
CA GLU A 347 16.70 -3.99 -34.27
C GLU A 347 18.07 -3.29 -34.34
N ALA A 348 19.16 -4.05 -34.21
CA ALA A 348 20.49 -3.60 -34.65
C ALA A 348 21.49 -4.78 -34.76
N ALA A 349 21.30 -5.67 -35.74
CA ALA A 349 22.39 -6.49 -36.29
C ALA A 349 21.95 -7.15 -37.60
N SER A 350 22.13 -6.44 -38.72
CA SER A 350 22.18 -7.03 -40.06
C SER A 350 23.62 -6.88 -40.59
N ASP A 351 24.37 -8.00 -40.58
CA ASP A 351 25.37 -8.52 -41.54
C ASP A 351 26.16 -7.57 -42.48
N PRO A 352 27.45 -7.86 -42.80
CA PRO A 352 27.75 -9.02 -43.66
C PRO A 352 29.08 -9.80 -43.44
N GLU A 353 28.97 -11.10 -43.78
CA GLU A 353 29.91 -12.02 -44.45
C GLU A 353 31.42 -11.69 -44.47
N HIS A 354 32.23 -12.62 -43.95
CA HIS A 354 33.57 -12.87 -44.49
C HIS A 354 33.87 -14.38 -44.59
N ASP A 355 34.07 -14.79 -45.84
CA ASP A 355 34.44 -16.11 -46.34
C ASP A 355 35.92 -16.40 -46.07
N SER A 356 36.20 -17.48 -45.34
CA SER A 356 37.51 -18.14 -45.40
C SER A 356 37.43 -19.56 -44.84
N ASP A 357 37.32 -20.56 -45.71
CA ASP A 357 37.93 -21.88 -45.47
C ASP A 357 38.00 -22.72 -46.76
N ARG A 358 39.13 -22.59 -47.47
CA ARG A 358 39.75 -23.66 -48.26
C ARG A 358 41.26 -23.46 -48.27
N ILE A 359 42.01 -24.33 -47.58
CA ILE A 359 43.15 -25.13 -48.06
C ILE A 359 43.83 -25.75 -46.82
N ALA A 360 43.60 -27.04 -46.61
CA ALA A 360 44.60 -28.09 -46.33
C ALA A 360 43.88 -29.42 -46.08
#